data_AF-A0A6M3LYX3-F1
#
_entry.id   AF-A0A6M3LYX3-F1
#
_cell.length_a   1.000
_cell.length_b   1.000
_cell.length_c   1.000
_cell.angle_alpha   90.00
_cell.angle_beta   90.00
_cell.angle_gamma   90.00
#
_symmetry.space_group_name_H-M   'P 1'
#
loop_
_entity.id
_entity.type
_entity.pdbx_description
1 polymer ?
#
loop_
_entity_poly.entity_id
_entity_poly.type
_entity_poly.pdbx_seq_one_letter_code
_entity_poly.pdbx_strand_id
1 'polypeptide(L)'
;MECHIAHMYGLLRSIPEADKPKDKELTEFWAKVAWELSQLLEYGQQAEKSQLVFNDFRKAGSQYLWEFWVNDLVTPKREAYNWHGQNTSQWLYAGAICLVNGRVSSHH
;
A
#
# COMPACT_ATOMS: atom_id res chain seq x y z
N MET A 1 -15.92 -6.57 -1.82
CA MET A 1 -14.66 -5.99 -1.33
C MET A 1 -14.06 -6.95 -0.33
N GLU A 2 -13.03 -7.70 -0.72
CA GLU A 2 -12.19 -8.42 0.24
C GLU A 2 -11.08 -7.46 0.68
N CYS A 3 -10.97 -7.24 1.99
CA CYS A 3 -10.04 -6.28 2.57
C CYS A 3 -9.09 -7.04 3.49
N HIS A 4 -7.82 -7.18 3.09
CA HIS A 4 -6.77 -7.71 3.96
C HIS A 4 -6.14 -6.54 4.73
N ILE A 5 -6.75 -6.18 5.86
CA ILE A 5 -6.22 -5.14 6.74
C ILE A 5 -5.20 -5.77 7.68
N ALA A 6 -3.92 -5.57 7.40
CA ALA A 6 -2.92 -5.62 8.45
C ALA A 6 -3.26 -4.54 9.49
N HIS A 7 -3.26 -4.87 10.79
CA HIS A 7 -3.76 -3.98 11.85
C HIS A 7 -3.07 -2.60 11.79
N MET A 8 -3.78 -1.57 11.30
CA MET A 8 -3.21 -0.22 11.12
C MET A 8 -2.62 0.39 12.39
N TYR A 9 -3.19 0.06 13.56
CA TYR A 9 -2.67 0.43 14.89
C TYR A 9 -1.30 -0.19 15.23
N GLY A 10 -0.79 -1.04 14.34
CA GLY A 10 0.47 -1.76 14.45
C GLY A 10 1.55 -1.35 13.46
N LEU A 11 1.29 -0.43 12.52
CA LEU A 11 2.22 -0.16 11.40
C LEU A 11 3.64 0.17 11.86
N LEU A 12 3.79 1.03 12.87
CA LEU A 12 5.11 1.37 13.41
C LEU A 12 5.62 0.37 14.46
N ARG A 13 4.84 -0.63 14.89
CA ARG A 13 5.25 -1.55 15.97
C ARG A 13 6.42 -2.44 15.56
N SER A 14 6.51 -2.79 14.28
CA SER A 14 7.62 -3.60 13.74
C SER A 14 8.91 -2.80 13.54
N ILE A 15 8.87 -1.47 13.71
CA ILE A 15 10.02 -0.58 13.50
C ILE A 15 10.70 -0.28 14.84
N PRO A 16 12.03 -0.44 14.95
CA PRO A 16 12.78 -0.04 16.14
C PRO A 16 12.58 1.45 16.47
N GLU A 17 12.52 1.80 17.76
CA GLU A 17 12.27 3.17 18.23
C GLU A 17 13.27 4.21 17.68
N ALA A 18 14.51 3.79 17.42
CA ALA A 18 15.54 4.64 16.82
C ALA A 18 15.23 5.04 15.37
N ASP A 19 14.54 4.17 14.63
CA ASP A 19 14.24 4.35 13.20
C ASP A 19 12.83 4.93 12.96
N LYS A 20 12.01 5.05 14.00
CA LYS A 20 10.66 5.60 13.90
C LYS A 20 10.69 7.09 13.57
N PRO A 21 9.71 7.57 12.78
CA PRO A 21 9.53 9.00 12.57
C PRO A 21 9.14 9.68 13.89
N LYS A 22 9.61 10.92 14.09
CA LYS A 22 9.38 11.71 15.30
C LYS A 22 8.83 13.09 14.95
N ASP A 23 8.12 13.70 15.89
CA ASP A 23 7.62 15.07 15.79
C ASP A 23 6.87 15.35 14.48
N LYS A 24 7.43 16.23 13.64
CA LYS A 24 6.88 16.60 12.33
C LYS A 24 6.82 15.41 11.38
N GLU A 25 7.85 14.56 11.36
CA GLU A 25 7.89 13.37 10.50
C GLU A 25 6.79 12.38 10.89
N LEU A 26 6.46 12.26 12.18
CA LEU A 26 5.37 11.40 12.63
C LEU A 26 4.02 11.92 12.14
N THR A 27 3.82 13.24 12.18
CA THR A 27 2.62 13.88 11.62
C THR A 27 2.55 13.65 10.11
N GLU A 28 3.67 13.84 9.40
CA GLU A 28 3.77 13.63 7.95
C GLU A 28 3.52 12.17 7.56
N PHE A 29 4.01 11.23 8.35
CA PHE A 29 3.73 9.80 8.19
C PHE A 29 2.23 9.52 8.21
N TRP A 30 1.53 9.94 9.26
CA TRP A 30 0.09 9.68 9.37
C TRP A 30 -0.73 10.43 8.32
N ALA A 31 -0.32 11.64 7.93
CA ALA A 31 -0.96 12.38 6.84
C ALA A 31 -0.82 11.62 5.51
N LYS A 32 0.38 11.09 5.20
CA LYS A 32 0.60 10.26 4.02
C LYS A 32 -0.23 8.98 4.08
N VAL A 33 -0.21 8.24 5.20
CA VAL A 33 -1.03 7.03 5.37
C VAL A 33 -2.51 7.31 5.13
N ALA A 34 -3.07 8.38 5.71
CA ALA A 34 -4.46 8.76 5.51
C ALA A 34 -4.76 9.09 4.04
N TRP A 35 -3.85 9.79 3.37
CA TRP A 35 -3.98 10.12 1.95
C TRP A 35 -3.97 8.86 1.08
N GLU A 36 -2.98 7.99 1.24
CA GLU A 36 -2.87 6.76 0.44
C GLU A 36 -4.08 5.83 0.66
N LEU A 37 -4.60 5.75 1.90
CA LEU A 37 -5.83 5.02 2.19
C LEU A 37 -7.04 5.58 1.45
N SER A 38 -7.16 6.91 1.39
CA SER A 38 -8.25 7.54 0.63
C SER A 38 -8.17 7.22 -0.86
N GLN A 39 -6.96 7.22 -1.43
CA GLN A 39 -6.73 6.88 -2.83
C GLN A 39 -7.04 5.41 -3.10
N LEU A 40 -6.59 4.50 -2.24
CA LEU A 40 -6.90 3.08 -2.36
C LEU A 40 -8.40 2.79 -2.34
N LEU A 41 -9.14 3.49 -1.46
CA LEU A 41 -10.60 3.37 -1.41
C LEU A 41 -11.26 3.95 -2.68
N GLU A 42 -10.79 5.09 -3.18
CA GLU A 42 -11.28 5.72 -4.40
C GLU A 42 -11.08 4.81 -5.63
N TYR A 43 -9.87 4.31 -5.85
CA TYR A 43 -9.58 3.36 -6.93
C TYR A 43 -10.29 2.02 -6.72
N GLY A 44 -10.45 1.58 -5.47
CA GLY A 44 -11.19 0.36 -5.13
C GLY A 44 -12.67 0.40 -5.48
N GLN A 45 -13.29 1.59 -5.50
CA GLN A 45 -14.66 1.80 -5.95
C GLN A 45 -14.81 1.80 -7.48
N GLN A 46 -13.72 2.06 -8.20
CA GLN A 46 -13.70 2.05 -9.68
C GLN A 46 -13.53 0.62 -10.25
N ALA A 47 -13.07 -0.34 -9.43
CA ALA A 47 -12.89 -1.72 -9.84
C ALA A 47 -14.24 -2.47 -9.93
N GLU A 48 -14.39 -3.36 -10.90
CA GLU A 48 -15.54 -4.28 -10.93
C GLU A 48 -15.49 -5.27 -9.75
N LYS A 49 -14.31 -5.82 -9.49
CA LYS A 49 -14.05 -6.63 -8.29
C LYS A 49 -12.73 -6.22 -7.65
N SER A 50 -12.80 -5.30 -6.68
CA SER A 50 -11.62 -4.83 -5.95
C SER A 50 -11.05 -5.85 -4.95
N GLN A 51 -9.74 -5.98 -4.98
CA GLN A 51 -8.92 -6.50 -3.89
C GLN A 51 -7.99 -5.39 -3.42
N LEU A 52 -8.19 -4.94 -2.18
CA LEU A 52 -7.31 -3.96 -1.53
C LEU A 52 -6.30 -4.71 -0.67
N VAL A 53 -5.02 -4.39 -0.83
CA VAL A 53 -3.93 -5.00 -0.07
C VAL A 53 -3.13 -3.93 0.66
N PHE A 54 -2.93 -4.19 1.96
CA PHE A 54 -2.10 -3.40 2.85
C PHE A 54 -1.13 -4.36 3.53
N ASN A 55 0.16 -4.27 3.21
CA ASN A 55 1.14 -5.10 3.89
C ASN A 55 1.46 -4.54 5.28
N ASP A 56 2.12 -5.34 6.11
CA ASP A 56 2.88 -4.81 7.23
C ASP A 56 4.15 -4.11 6.73
N PHE A 57 4.73 -3.25 7.56
CA PHE A 57 6.05 -2.70 7.29
C PHE A 57 7.09 -3.83 7.18
N ARG A 58 7.79 -3.88 6.05
CA ARG A 58 8.94 -4.76 5.85
C ARG A 58 10.24 -3.98 5.86
N LYS A 59 11.31 -4.58 6.37
CA LYS A 59 12.66 -4.02 6.27
C LYS A 59 13.28 -4.42 4.93
N ALA A 60 13.75 -3.43 4.17
CA ALA A 60 14.48 -3.62 2.92
C ALA A 60 15.81 -2.87 3.00
N GLY A 61 16.91 -3.54 3.33
CA GLY A 61 18.19 -2.88 3.58
C GLY A 61 18.10 -1.90 4.76
N SER A 62 18.36 -0.61 4.50
CA SER A 62 18.33 0.48 5.49
C SER A 62 16.97 1.20 5.58
N GLN A 63 15.94 0.74 4.88
CA GLN A 63 14.63 1.38 4.83
C GLN A 63 13.52 0.43 5.30
N TYR A 64 12.45 1.00 5.86
CA TYR A 64 11.22 0.30 6.13
C TYR A 64 10.18 0.72 5.10
N LEU A 65 9.51 -0.27 4.50
CA LEU A 65 8.56 -0.08 3.41
C LEU A 65 7.19 -0.57 3.84
N TRP A 66 6.19 0.29 3.66
CA TRP A 66 4.79 -0.09 3.72
C TRP A 66 4.22 -0.02 2.31
N GLU A 67 4.02 -1.18 1.72
CA GLU A 67 3.52 -1.33 0.35
C GLU A 67 2.00 -1.58 0.36
N PHE A 68 1.34 -0.99 -0.62
CA PHE A 68 -0.10 -1.08 -0.80
C PHE A 68 -0.47 -1.09 -2.28
N TRP A 69 -1.58 -1.74 -2.60
CA TRP A 69 -2.12 -1.73 -3.96
C TRP A 69 -3.61 -2.10 -3.98
N VAL A 70 -4.27 -1.72 -5.08
CA VAL A 70 -5.62 -2.15 -5.45
C VAL A 70 -5.55 -2.87 -6.78
N ASN A 71 -6.12 -4.07 -6.79
CA ASN A 71 -6.34 -4.86 -8.00
C ASN A 71 -7.82 -4.84 -8.39
N ASP A 72 -8.10 -4.74 -9.69
CA ASP A 72 -9.34 -5.25 -10.28
C ASP A 72 -9.12 -6.70 -10.68
N LEU A 73 -9.89 -7.62 -10.09
CA LEU A 73 -9.79 -9.05 -10.34
C LEU A 73 -10.57 -9.51 -11.58
N VAL A 74 -11.38 -8.66 -12.21
CA VAL A 74 -12.25 -9.02 -13.35
C VAL A 74 -11.83 -8.36 -14.66
N THR A 75 -11.27 -7.15 -14.61
CA THR A 75 -10.81 -6.43 -15.81
C THR A 75 -9.36 -6.78 -16.19
N PRO A 76 -9.08 -7.30 -17.39
CA PRO A 76 -7.71 -7.50 -17.89
C PRO A 76 -7.09 -6.20 -18.38
N LYS A 77 -5.77 -6.08 -18.20
CA LYS A 77 -4.99 -5.06 -18.91
C LYS A 77 -4.98 -5.40 -20.41
N ARG A 78 -5.68 -4.63 -21.24
CA ARG A 78 -5.57 -4.67 -22.72
C ARG A 78 -5.61 -6.11 -23.30
N GLU A 79 -6.71 -6.83 -23.08
CA GLU A 79 -6.89 -8.20 -23.62
C GLU A 79 -5.82 -9.22 -23.19
N ALA A 80 -4.99 -8.91 -22.18
CA ALA A 80 -4.02 -9.84 -21.63
C ALA A 80 -4.74 -10.86 -20.75
N TYR A 81 -5.16 -11.96 -21.37
CA TYR A 81 -5.44 -13.19 -20.66
C TYR A 81 -4.11 -13.89 -20.37
N ASN A 82 -3.98 -14.55 -19.21
CA ASN A 82 -2.84 -15.43 -18.99
C ASN A 82 -2.89 -16.62 -19.97
N TRP A 83 -1.83 -17.42 -20.04
CA TRP A 83 -1.76 -18.63 -20.88
C TRP A 83 -2.94 -19.61 -20.68
N HIS A 84 -3.59 -19.58 -19.51
CA HIS A 84 -4.77 -20.38 -19.19
C HIS A 84 -6.11 -19.71 -19.57
N GLY A 85 -6.08 -18.59 -20.29
CA GLY A 85 -7.29 -17.84 -20.67
C GLY A 85 -7.99 -17.15 -19.49
N GLN A 86 -7.33 -17.03 -18.35
CA GLN A 86 -7.88 -16.38 -17.16
C GLN A 86 -7.50 -14.91 -17.16
N ASN A 87 -8.38 -14.08 -16.60
CA ASN A 87 -8.09 -12.69 -16.38
C ASN A 87 -6.84 -12.53 -15.49
N THR A 88 -5.83 -11.81 -15.97
CA THR A 88 -4.75 -11.31 -15.11
C THR A 88 -5.25 -10.05 -14.43
N SER A 89 -5.42 -10.10 -13.11
CA SER A 89 -5.83 -8.93 -12.33
C SER A 89 -5.03 -7.68 -12.70
N GLN A 90 -5.72 -6.55 -12.86
CA GLN A 90 -5.10 -5.28 -13.21
C GLN A 90 -4.84 -4.47 -11.95
N TRP A 91 -3.61 -3.99 -11.77
CA TRP A 91 -3.31 -2.96 -10.78
C TRP A 91 -3.97 -1.65 -11.21
N LEU A 92 -4.88 -1.13 -10.38
CA LEU A 92 -5.48 0.19 -10.57
C LEU A 92 -4.65 1.28 -9.89
N TYR A 93 -4.09 0.95 -8.73
CA TYR A 93 -3.25 1.84 -7.95
C TYR A 93 -2.26 1.02 -7.13
N ALA A 94 -1.03 1.51 -6.99
CA ALA A 94 -0.01 0.90 -6.17
C ALA A 94 0.95 1.98 -5.68
N GLY A 95 1.56 1.73 -4.53
CA GLY A 95 2.57 2.63 -3.99
C GLY A 95 3.22 2.07 -2.73
N ALA A 96 4.13 2.86 -2.19
CA ALA A 96 4.81 2.57 -0.94
C ALA A 96 5.09 3.83 -0.12
N ILE A 97 4.93 3.73 1.20
CA ILE A 97 5.50 4.70 2.14
C ILE A 97 6.83 4.14 2.65
N CYS A 98 7.88 4.94 2.52
CA CYS A 98 9.24 4.60 2.88
C CYS A 98 9.67 5.40 4.11
N LEU A 99 10.25 4.72 5.09
CA LEU A 99 10.90 5.28 6.26
C LEU A 99 12.40 5.01 6.22
N VAL A 100 13.20 6.08 6.20
CA VAL A 100 14.67 6.00 6.19
C VAL A 100 15.22 6.93 7.26
N ASN A 101 15.84 6.36 8.30
CA ASN A 101 16.39 7.11 9.44
C ASN A 101 15.38 8.13 10.01
N GLY A 102 14.11 7.71 10.19
CA GLY A 102 13.03 8.56 10.70
C GLY A 102 12.42 9.55 9.71
N ARG A 103 12.92 9.64 8.46
CA ARG A 103 12.32 10.47 7.40
C ARG A 103 11.29 9.71 6.59
N VAL A 104 10.19 10.37 6.25
CA VAL A 104 9.08 9.76 5.50
C VAL A 104 9.09 10.19 4.03
N SER A 105 8.83 9.25 3.11
CA SER A 105 8.54 9.55 1.71
C SER A 105 7.47 8.60 1.15
N SER A 106 6.83 8.98 0.04
CA SER A 106 5.80 8.22 -0.66
C SER A 106 6.19 8.05 -2.12
N HIS A 107 5.96 6.88 -2.69
CA HIS A 107 6.35 6.50 -4.06
C HIS A 107 5.22 5.73 -4.75
N HIS A 108 5.06 5.92 -6.06
CA HIS A 108 3.97 5.39 -6.90
C HIS A 108 4.50 4.90 -8.25
#